data_AF-A0A399GK06-F1
#
_entry.id   AF-A0A399GK06-F1
#
_cell.length_a   1.000
_cell.length_b   1.000
_cell.length_c   1.000
_cell.angle_alpha   90.00
_cell.angle_beta   90.00
_cell.angle_gamma   90.00
#
_symmetry.space_group_name_H-M   'P 1'
#
loop_
_entity.id
_entity.type
_entity.pdbx_description
1 polymer ?
#
loop_
_entity_poly.entity_id
_entity_poly.type
_entity_poly.pdbx_seq_one_letter_code
_entity_poly.pdbx_strand_id
1 'polypeptide(L)'
;MQRSVEINAEVAGRTGGGKGFHYLHWRSKLELSIDCFVCERTNRTTVLEVGAERALCSGSRSGIPGHYTAARIAAFDVTSGEDRLALRAVVSFWWAPFHDSRSGHRNAAPTLHPWVRLHIGYECPEDADEPGTASIQTNMVRPASESCGQCGGKVVTSEQAPTIRLLD
;
A
#
# COMPACT_ATOMS: atom_id res chain seq x y z
N MET A 1 -17.87 -12.72 4.75
CA MET A 1 -18.31 -11.48 5.44
C MET A 1 -17.30 -10.35 5.20
N GLN A 2 -17.70 -9.09 5.38
CA GLN A 2 -16.91 -7.86 5.19
C GLN A 2 -17.26 -6.94 6.36
N ARG A 3 -16.38 -6.42 7.24
CA ARG A 3 -14.90 -6.39 7.32
C ARG A 3 -14.18 -5.53 6.28
N SER A 4 -13.55 -4.46 6.76
CA SER A 4 -12.69 -3.53 6.03
C SER A 4 -11.51 -3.13 6.92
N VAL A 5 -10.42 -2.60 6.36
CA VAL A 5 -9.35 -1.92 7.12
C VAL A 5 -9.23 -0.48 6.66
N GLU A 6 -8.91 0.41 7.60
CA GLU A 6 -8.43 1.76 7.32
C GLU A 6 -6.91 1.78 7.42
N ILE A 7 -6.27 2.46 6.47
CA ILE A 7 -4.83 2.65 6.35
C ILE A 7 -4.58 4.16 6.39
N ASN A 8 -3.77 4.64 7.33
CA ASN A 8 -3.37 6.05 7.38
C ASN A 8 -1.84 6.16 7.32
N ALA A 9 -1.33 7.08 6.49
CA ALA A 9 0.09 7.38 6.39
C ALA A 9 0.32 8.87 6.14
N GLU A 10 1.46 9.37 6.61
CA GLU A 10 1.98 10.71 6.29
C GLU A 10 3.45 10.58 5.89
N VAL A 11 3.87 11.40 4.94
CA VAL A 11 5.27 11.56 4.55
C VAL A 11 5.63 13.05 4.43
N ALA A 12 6.86 13.37 4.80
CA ALA A 12 7.46 14.68 4.59
C ALA A 12 8.10 14.76 3.20
N GLY A 13 7.83 15.84 2.49
CA GLY A 13 8.28 16.09 1.12
C GLY A 13 7.37 17.13 0.45
N ARG A 14 7.95 18.01 -0.37
CA ARG A 14 7.23 19.16 -0.91
C ARG A 14 6.22 18.72 -1.98
N THR A 15 4.98 19.18 -1.90
CA THR A 15 3.94 18.76 -2.87
C THR A 15 3.61 19.81 -3.93
N GLY A 16 4.09 21.06 -3.76
CA GLY A 16 3.66 22.20 -4.58
C GLY A 16 4.38 22.39 -5.92
N GLY A 17 5.48 21.68 -6.16
CA GLY A 17 6.37 21.92 -7.31
C GLY A 17 7.15 23.25 -7.20
N GLY A 18 8.31 23.33 -7.87
CA GLY A 18 9.14 24.54 -7.88
C GLY A 18 10.62 24.24 -8.13
N LYS A 19 11.41 25.26 -8.42
CA LYS A 19 12.86 25.10 -8.67
C LYS A 19 13.54 24.39 -7.49
N GLY A 20 14.15 23.24 -7.77
CA GLY A 20 14.88 22.43 -6.79
C GLY A 20 14.02 21.48 -5.94
N PHE A 21 12.72 21.30 -6.23
CA PHE A 21 11.84 20.40 -5.47
C PHE A 21 11.08 19.43 -6.37
N HIS A 22 10.98 18.17 -5.92
CA HIS A 22 10.16 17.14 -6.54
C HIS A 22 8.66 17.45 -6.37
N TYR A 23 7.84 17.18 -7.38
CA TYR A 23 6.38 17.19 -7.24
C TYR A 23 5.91 15.81 -6.79
N LEU A 24 5.38 15.67 -5.56
CA LEU A 24 4.99 14.37 -4.98
C LEU A 24 3.49 14.12 -5.04
N HIS A 25 3.10 12.88 -5.34
CA HIS A 25 1.72 12.40 -5.21
C HIS A 25 1.65 10.93 -4.77
N TRP A 26 0.56 10.55 -4.10
CA TRP A 26 0.25 9.13 -3.88
C TRP A 26 -0.23 8.51 -5.18
N ARG A 27 0.35 7.38 -5.58
CA ARG A 27 -0.15 6.61 -6.73
C ARG A 27 -1.42 5.89 -6.33
N SER A 28 -2.32 5.71 -7.30
CA SER A 28 -3.61 5.03 -7.19
C SER A 28 -3.51 3.50 -6.96
N LYS A 29 -2.55 3.05 -6.14
CA LYS A 29 -2.16 1.65 -5.95
C LYS A 29 -1.58 1.41 -4.56
N LEU A 30 -1.93 0.29 -3.95
CA LEU A 30 -1.29 -0.22 -2.73
C LEU A 30 -1.17 -1.76 -2.76
N GLU A 31 -0.20 -2.28 -2.02
CA GLU A 31 -0.10 -3.71 -1.71
C GLU A 31 -0.47 -3.91 -0.24
N LEU A 32 -1.37 -4.84 0.05
CA LEU A 32 -1.81 -5.17 1.42
C LEU A 32 -1.65 -6.66 1.68
N SER A 33 -1.11 -7.04 2.84
CA SER A 33 -1.12 -8.41 3.33
C SER A 33 -2.47 -8.73 3.96
N ILE A 34 -3.29 -9.52 3.27
CA ILE A 34 -4.54 -10.07 3.79
C ILE A 34 -4.64 -11.56 3.51
N ASP A 35 -5.53 -12.22 4.24
CA ASP A 35 -5.90 -13.60 3.95
C ASP A 35 -6.68 -13.69 2.64
N CYS A 36 -6.39 -14.72 1.84
CA CYS A 36 -7.13 -15.00 0.62
C CYS A 36 -7.84 -16.35 0.72
N PHE A 37 -9.17 -16.29 0.83
CA PHE A 37 -10.04 -17.47 0.84
C PHE A 37 -9.95 -18.27 -0.47
N VAL A 38 -9.75 -17.61 -1.62
CA VAL A 38 -9.72 -18.26 -2.94
C VAL A 38 -8.59 -19.28 -3.09
N CYS A 39 -7.43 -19.03 -2.47
CA CYS A 39 -6.34 -20.00 -2.40
C CYS A 39 -6.17 -20.64 -1.01
N GLU A 40 -7.09 -20.34 -0.08
CA GLU A 40 -7.05 -20.76 1.33
C GLU A 40 -5.69 -20.49 2.00
N ARG A 41 -5.10 -19.32 1.75
CA ARG A 41 -3.80 -18.93 2.33
C ARG A 41 -3.87 -17.64 3.11
N THR A 42 -3.22 -17.65 4.26
CA THR A 42 -3.00 -16.47 5.11
C THR A 42 -1.88 -15.58 4.56
N ASN A 43 -1.87 -14.31 5.01
CA ASN A 43 -0.77 -13.36 4.75
C ASN A 43 -0.33 -13.27 3.28
N ARG A 44 -1.29 -13.08 2.37
CA ARG A 44 -1.03 -12.93 0.94
C ARG A 44 -0.88 -11.46 0.57
N THR A 45 0.23 -11.12 -0.08
CA THR A 45 0.34 -9.86 -0.82
C THR A 45 -0.79 -9.80 -1.83
N THR A 46 -1.65 -8.81 -1.64
CA THR A 46 -2.79 -8.50 -2.49
C THR A 46 -2.59 -7.12 -3.05
N VAL A 47 -2.58 -6.99 -4.37
CA VAL A 47 -2.40 -5.72 -5.08
C VAL A 47 -3.77 -5.10 -5.34
N LEU A 48 -3.97 -3.86 -4.91
CA LEU A 48 -5.20 -3.11 -5.08
C LEU A 48 -4.92 -1.81 -5.84
N GLU A 49 -5.84 -1.43 -6.72
CA GLU A 49 -5.78 -0.21 -7.52
C GLU A 49 -7.10 0.56 -7.38
N VAL A 50 -7.05 1.90 -7.36
CA VAL A 50 -8.24 2.74 -7.16
C VAL A 50 -9.19 2.60 -8.36
N GLY A 51 -10.47 2.42 -8.08
CA GLY A 51 -11.49 2.17 -9.11
C GLY A 51 -11.61 0.71 -9.57
N ALA A 52 -10.67 -0.17 -9.21
CA ALA A 52 -10.79 -1.60 -9.51
C ALA A 52 -11.82 -2.28 -8.59
N GLU A 53 -12.75 -3.05 -9.17
CA GLU A 53 -13.77 -3.80 -8.42
C GLU A 53 -13.20 -4.99 -7.64
N ARG A 54 -12.01 -5.46 -8.02
CA ARG A 54 -11.35 -6.68 -7.53
C ARG A 54 -9.84 -6.49 -7.45
N ALA A 55 -9.22 -7.16 -6.50
CA ALA A 55 -7.79 -7.10 -6.25
C ALA A 55 -7.07 -8.33 -6.81
N LEU A 56 -5.76 -8.24 -7.05
CA LEU A 56 -4.93 -9.35 -7.48
C LEU A 56 -4.19 -9.97 -6.29
N CYS A 57 -4.58 -11.16 -5.87
CA CYS A 57 -3.79 -11.98 -4.96
C CYS A 57 -2.56 -12.52 -5.71
N SER A 58 -1.39 -12.42 -5.09
CA SER A 58 -0.11 -12.94 -5.61
C SER A 58 -0.02 -14.48 -5.72
N GLY A 59 -1.09 -15.22 -5.44
CA GLY A 59 -1.12 -16.68 -5.58
C GLY A 59 -0.27 -17.42 -4.53
N SER A 60 0.40 -18.48 -4.95
CA SER A 60 1.43 -19.22 -4.23
C SER A 60 2.46 -19.74 -5.23
N ARG A 61 3.73 -19.87 -4.84
CA ARG A 61 4.79 -20.36 -5.75
C ARG A 61 4.67 -21.84 -6.13
N SER A 62 3.74 -22.58 -5.52
CA SER A 62 3.72 -24.05 -5.53
C SER A 62 2.32 -24.65 -5.70
N GLY A 63 1.33 -23.91 -6.21
CA GLY A 63 0.01 -24.49 -6.43
C GLY A 63 -1.02 -23.62 -7.15
N ILE A 64 -1.10 -22.32 -6.85
CA ILE A 64 -2.13 -21.43 -7.43
C ILE A 64 -1.44 -20.16 -7.95
N PRO A 65 -1.54 -19.81 -9.24
CA PRO A 65 -0.93 -18.59 -9.78
C PRO A 65 -1.60 -17.32 -9.24
N GLY A 66 -1.14 -16.15 -9.68
CA GLY A 66 -1.81 -14.88 -9.38
C GLY A 66 -3.28 -14.92 -9.85
N HIS A 67 -4.21 -14.53 -8.98
CA HIS A 67 -5.64 -14.66 -9.22
C HIS A 67 -6.42 -13.53 -8.56
N TYR A 68 -7.61 -13.23 -9.08
CA TYR A 68 -8.45 -12.19 -8.52
C TYR A 68 -9.11 -12.63 -7.21
N THR A 69 -9.25 -11.68 -6.28
CA THR A 69 -9.94 -11.85 -5.00
C THR A 69 -10.93 -10.71 -4.77
N ALA A 70 -11.97 -10.97 -3.97
CA ALA A 70 -13.01 -10.00 -3.61
C ALA A 70 -12.50 -8.99 -2.57
N ALA A 71 -11.62 -8.09 -3.01
CA ALA A 71 -11.13 -6.95 -2.25
C ALA A 71 -11.01 -5.72 -3.16
N ARG A 72 -11.27 -4.53 -2.62
CA ARG A 72 -11.19 -3.25 -3.35
C ARG A 72 -10.83 -2.09 -2.43
N ILE A 73 -10.30 -1.02 -3.01
CA ILE A 73 -10.19 0.28 -2.34
C ILE A 73 -11.60 0.91 -2.34
N ALA A 74 -12.16 1.12 -1.15
CA ALA A 74 -13.49 1.70 -0.94
C ALA A 74 -13.45 3.22 -0.73
N ALA A 75 -12.34 3.75 -0.23
CA ALA A 75 -12.05 5.19 -0.15
C ALA A 75 -10.54 5.43 -0.29
N PHE A 76 -10.14 6.57 -0.85
CA PHE A 76 -8.74 6.96 -1.06
C PHE A 76 -8.62 8.48 -1.02
N ASP A 77 -8.49 9.02 0.20
CA ASP A 77 -8.49 10.45 0.49
C ASP A 77 -7.03 10.92 0.63
N VAL A 78 -6.62 11.88 -0.20
CA VAL A 78 -5.26 12.47 -0.17
C VAL A 78 -5.35 13.91 0.34
N THR A 79 -4.46 14.25 1.27
CA THR A 79 -4.31 15.62 1.79
C THR A 79 -2.89 16.10 1.53
N SER A 80 -2.76 17.17 0.75
CA SER A 80 -1.47 17.84 0.47
C SER A 80 -1.32 19.09 1.33
N GLY A 81 -0.20 19.20 2.06
CA GLY A 81 0.31 20.44 2.64
C GLY A 81 1.60 20.87 1.94
N GLU A 82 2.18 22.01 2.31
CA GLU A 82 3.36 22.53 1.59
C GLU A 82 4.53 21.53 1.57
N ASP A 83 4.82 20.93 2.72
CA ASP A 83 5.96 20.06 3.03
C ASP A 83 5.55 18.63 3.43
N ARG A 84 4.27 18.30 3.33
CA ARG A 84 3.71 17.00 3.75
C ARG A 84 2.65 16.47 2.80
N LEU A 85 2.59 15.16 2.69
CA LEU A 85 1.57 14.44 1.92
C LEU A 85 0.99 13.31 2.78
N ALA A 86 -0.31 13.37 3.05
CA ALA A 86 -1.03 12.38 3.84
C ALA A 86 -2.02 11.57 2.99
N LEU A 87 -2.19 10.30 3.34
CA LEU A 87 -3.15 9.38 2.75
C LEU A 87 -4.01 8.76 3.85
N ARG A 88 -5.32 8.72 3.60
CA ARG A 88 -6.28 7.83 4.25
C ARG A 88 -6.91 6.94 3.20
N ALA A 89 -6.69 5.63 3.28
CA ALA A 89 -7.31 4.65 2.39
C ALA A 89 -8.16 3.66 3.19
N VAL A 90 -9.33 3.28 2.66
CA VAL A 90 -10.15 2.20 3.22
C VAL A 90 -10.16 1.06 2.22
N VAL A 91 -9.78 -0.14 2.66
CA VAL A 91 -9.82 -1.37 1.86
C VAL A 91 -10.91 -2.28 2.41
N SER A 92 -11.91 -2.60 1.59
CA SER A 92 -12.94 -3.59 1.91
C SER A 92 -12.60 -4.92 1.25
N PHE A 93 -12.78 -6.02 1.97
CA PHE A 93 -12.50 -7.36 1.47
C PHE A 93 -13.45 -8.40 2.07
N TRP A 94 -13.74 -9.45 1.30
CA TRP A 94 -14.50 -10.58 1.78
C TRP A 94 -13.59 -11.58 2.49
N TRP A 95 -13.98 -11.97 3.70
CA TRP A 95 -13.29 -12.94 4.54
C TRP A 95 -14.26 -13.98 5.11
N ALA A 96 -13.80 -15.23 5.23
CA ALA A 96 -14.46 -16.28 6.01
C ALA A 96 -13.40 -17.19 6.65
N PRO A 97 -13.73 -17.94 7.71
CA PRO A 97 -12.78 -18.88 8.31
C PRO A 97 -12.43 -20.01 7.31
N PHE A 98 -11.14 -20.30 7.17
CA PHE A 98 -10.62 -21.43 6.40
C PHE A 98 -9.43 -22.07 7.14
N HIS A 99 -8.97 -23.25 6.70
CA HIS A 99 -7.71 -23.84 7.15
C HIS A 99 -6.61 -23.46 6.17
N ASP A 100 -5.50 -22.87 6.65
CA ASP A 100 -4.42 -22.45 5.75
C ASP A 100 -3.82 -23.67 5.05
N SER A 101 -3.93 -23.72 3.72
CA SER A 101 -3.60 -24.90 2.90
C SER A 101 -2.10 -25.28 2.86
N ARG A 102 -1.23 -24.53 3.56
CA ARG A 102 0.17 -24.91 3.81
C ARG A 102 0.41 -25.40 5.24
N SER A 103 -0.22 -24.77 6.23
CA SER A 103 0.07 -25.03 7.64
C SER A 103 -0.98 -25.87 8.36
N GLY A 104 -2.15 -26.09 7.76
CA GLY A 104 -3.28 -26.82 8.35
C GLY A 104 -4.02 -26.07 9.46
N HIS A 105 -3.48 -24.95 9.96
CA HIS A 105 -4.09 -24.19 11.05
C HIS A 105 -5.39 -23.52 10.59
N ARG A 106 -6.44 -23.67 11.41
CA ARG A 106 -7.68 -22.92 11.23
C ARG A 106 -7.41 -21.45 11.52
N ASN A 107 -7.66 -20.59 10.54
CA ASN A 107 -7.48 -19.16 10.71
C ASN A 107 -8.74 -18.51 11.31
N ALA A 108 -8.54 -17.63 12.29
CA ALA A 108 -9.56 -16.70 12.78
C ALA A 108 -9.50 -15.38 11.96
N ALA A 109 -10.48 -14.49 12.14
CA ALA A 109 -10.46 -13.18 11.47
C ALA A 109 -9.13 -12.45 11.77
N PRO A 110 -8.56 -11.66 10.84
CA PRO A 110 -7.17 -11.25 10.88
C PRO A 110 -6.79 -10.50 12.17
N THR A 111 -6.22 -11.25 13.11
CA THR A 111 -5.51 -10.77 14.32
C THR A 111 -4.01 -10.62 14.07
N LEU A 112 -3.50 -11.27 13.01
CA LEU A 112 -2.17 -11.07 12.46
C LEU A 112 -2.02 -9.64 11.98
N HIS A 113 -1.00 -8.93 12.48
CA HIS A 113 -0.70 -7.56 12.07
C HIS A 113 -0.41 -7.51 10.57
N PRO A 114 -1.32 -6.95 9.74
CA PRO A 114 -1.06 -6.86 8.31
C PRO A 114 0.08 -5.87 8.05
N TRP A 115 0.72 -6.00 6.89
CA TRP A 115 1.60 -4.96 6.35
C TRP A 115 0.96 -4.35 5.11
N VAL A 116 1.26 -3.07 4.88
CA VAL A 116 0.90 -2.36 3.65
C VAL A 116 2.17 -1.77 3.03
N ARG A 117 2.23 -1.75 1.70
CA ARG A 117 3.12 -0.89 0.91
C ARG A 117 2.27 0.11 0.14
N LEU A 118 2.62 1.38 0.28
CA LEU A 118 1.99 2.52 -0.38
C LEU A 118 2.98 3.07 -1.42
N HIS A 119 2.50 3.37 -2.63
CA HIS A 119 3.33 3.81 -3.73
C HIS A 119 3.22 5.32 -3.93
N ILE A 120 4.36 5.97 -4.17
CA ILE A 120 4.50 7.41 -4.35
C ILE A 120 5.07 7.64 -5.75
N GLY A 121 4.50 8.60 -6.48
CA GLY A 121 5.04 9.09 -7.75
C GLY A 121 5.70 10.44 -7.53
N TYR A 122 6.74 10.72 -8.30
CA TYR A 122 7.39 12.02 -8.28
C TYR A 122 7.87 12.48 -9.65
N GLU A 123 7.84 13.78 -9.88
CA GLU A 123 8.49 14.42 -11.04
C GLU A 123 9.79 15.09 -10.56
N CYS A 124 10.89 14.93 -11.30
CA CYS A 124 12.18 15.52 -10.95
C CYS A 124 12.29 16.95 -11.51
N PRO A 125 12.75 17.94 -10.71
CA PRO A 125 12.90 19.33 -11.17
C PRO A 125 14.06 19.53 -12.16
N GLU A 126 14.96 18.56 -12.30
CA GLU A 126 16.11 18.59 -13.21
C GLU A 126 15.86 17.81 -14.51
N ASP A 127 14.94 16.84 -14.48
CA ASP A 127 14.53 16.01 -15.62
C ASP A 127 13.05 15.63 -15.46
N ALA A 128 12.17 16.27 -16.22
CA ALA A 128 10.73 16.10 -16.09
C ALA A 128 10.14 15.06 -17.07
N ASP A 129 10.96 14.48 -17.96
CA ASP A 129 10.46 13.62 -19.04
C ASP A 129 10.11 12.19 -18.55
N GLU A 130 10.78 11.70 -17.49
CA GLU A 130 10.48 10.40 -16.87
C GLU A 130 10.05 10.53 -15.39
N PRO A 131 8.76 10.26 -15.05
CA PRO A 131 8.30 10.31 -13.66
C PRO A 131 8.88 9.15 -12.84
N GLY A 132 9.53 9.49 -11.73
CA GLY A 132 10.08 8.53 -10.79
C GLY A 132 9.04 7.93 -9.85
N THR A 133 9.43 6.84 -9.18
CA THR A 133 8.58 6.15 -8.21
C THR A 133 9.33 5.82 -6.92
N ALA A 134 8.65 5.99 -5.79
CA ALA A 134 9.09 5.59 -4.47
C ALA A 134 8.01 4.72 -3.80
N SER A 135 8.32 4.10 -2.66
CA SER A 135 7.30 3.42 -1.86
C SER A 135 7.65 3.44 -0.38
N ILE A 136 6.63 3.39 0.48
CA ILE A 136 6.82 3.22 1.92
C ILE A 136 6.04 2.00 2.38
N GLN A 137 6.57 1.27 3.35
CA GLN A 137 5.92 0.07 3.91
C GLN A 137 6.03 0.03 5.44
N THR A 138 5.14 -0.71 6.10
CA THR A 138 5.08 -0.77 7.58
C THR A 138 6.34 -1.38 8.20
N ASN A 139 7.00 -2.29 7.49
CA ASN A 139 8.16 -3.07 7.92
C ASN A 139 9.52 -2.49 7.45
N MET A 140 9.66 -1.17 7.38
CA MET A 140 10.95 -0.48 7.19
C MET A 140 11.41 0.15 8.52
N VAL A 141 12.74 0.16 8.75
CA VAL A 141 13.37 0.98 9.80
C VAL A 141 13.03 2.45 9.57
N ARG A 142 12.79 3.21 10.65
CA ARG A 142 12.42 4.63 10.60
C ARG A 142 13.44 5.54 11.30
N PRO A 143 13.64 6.78 10.82
CA PRO A 143 13.05 7.37 9.61
C PRO A 143 13.58 6.71 8.33
N ALA A 144 12.73 6.65 7.30
CA ALA A 144 13.08 6.12 5.98
C ALA A 144 12.99 7.25 4.94
N SER A 145 14.08 7.52 4.21
CA SER A 145 14.06 8.45 3.07
C SER A 145 14.31 7.71 1.76
N GLU A 146 13.63 8.14 0.71
CA GLU A 146 13.88 7.71 -0.67
C GLU A 146 14.52 8.87 -1.45
N SER A 147 15.44 8.54 -2.36
CA SER A 147 16.15 9.48 -3.22
C SER A 147 15.68 9.40 -4.67
N CYS A 148 15.88 10.49 -5.39
CA CYS A 148 15.59 10.63 -6.81
C CYS A 148 16.56 9.78 -7.63
N GLY A 149 16.05 8.98 -8.56
CA GLY A 149 16.88 8.19 -9.46
C GLY A 149 17.68 9.05 -10.45
N GLN A 150 17.14 10.23 -10.80
CA GLN A 150 17.71 11.16 -11.77
C GLN A 150 18.75 12.08 -11.13
N CYS A 151 18.38 12.89 -10.12
CA CYS A 151 19.26 13.89 -9.52
C CYS A 151 19.91 13.48 -8.19
N GLY A 152 19.58 12.30 -7.64
CA GLY A 152 20.04 11.86 -6.32
C GLY A 152 19.45 12.61 -5.11
N GLY A 153 18.80 13.75 -5.34
CA GLY A 153 18.16 14.57 -4.32
C GLY A 153 17.08 13.81 -3.53
N LYS A 154 16.88 14.18 -2.26
CA LYS A 154 15.87 13.55 -1.41
C LYS A 154 14.47 13.83 -1.98
N VAL A 155 13.70 12.76 -2.19
CA VAL A 155 12.31 12.83 -2.71
C VAL A 155 11.35 12.94 -1.55
N VAL A 156 11.41 11.99 -0.62
CA VAL A 156 10.40 11.83 0.43
C VAL A 156 11.01 11.22 1.69
N THR A 157 10.46 11.55 2.86
CA THR A 157 10.78 10.90 4.15
C THR A 157 9.52 10.43 4.85
N SER A 158 9.52 9.16 5.25
CA SER A 158 8.53 8.55 6.12
C SER A 158 9.12 8.53 7.53
N GLU A 159 8.67 9.44 8.40
CA GLU A 159 9.05 9.48 9.82
C GLU A 159 8.37 8.36 10.61
N GLN A 160 7.11 8.06 10.27
CA GLN A 160 6.29 7.04 10.94
C GLN A 160 5.90 5.93 9.95
N ALA A 161 5.67 4.73 10.47
CA ALA A 161 5.12 3.63 9.69
C ALA A 161 3.64 3.89 9.37
N PRO A 162 3.13 3.48 8.19
CA PRO A 162 1.70 3.45 7.93
C PRO A 162 0.96 2.67 9.02
N THR A 163 -0.14 3.22 9.51
CA THR A 163 -1.02 2.53 10.46
C THR A 163 -2.06 1.73 9.69
N ILE A 164 -2.46 0.58 10.24
CA ILE A 164 -3.56 -0.24 9.70
C ILE A 164 -4.48 -0.59 10.85
N ARG A 165 -5.77 -0.28 10.71
CA ARG A 165 -6.82 -0.47 11.71
C ARG A 165 -7.95 -1.28 11.10
N LEU A 166 -8.33 -2.38 11.75
CA LEU A 166 -9.56 -3.09 11.38
C LEU A 166 -10.77 -2.20 11.69
N LEU A 167 -11.71 -2.14 10.76
CA LEU A 167 -13.01 -1.51 10.96
C LEU A 167 -14.05 -2.60 11.25
N ASP A 168 -14.80 -2.41 12.33
CA ASP A 168 -15.85 -3.31 12.82
C ASP A 168 -17.13 -3.28 11.96
#